data_AF-A0A8N1SAF1-F1
#
_entry.id   AF-A0A8N1SAF1-F1
#
_cell.length_a   1.000
_cell.length_b   1.000
_cell.length_c   1.000
_cell.angle_alpha   90.00
_cell.angle_beta   90.00
_cell.angle_gamma   90.00
#
_symmetry.space_group_name_H-M   'P 1'
#
loop_
_entity.id
_entity.type
_entity.pdbx_description
1 polymer ?
#
loop_
_entity_poly.entity_id
_entity_poly.type
_entity_poly.pdbx_seq_one_letter_code
_entity_poly.pdbx_strand_id
1 'polypeptide(L)'
;MSPLYCEKCKIMYTDTDSLVYDIECDDVYEAMKRDIARFDTIDYPTDNAYEMPLVNKKVSDLMKDENNSAIMTKFVGLRAKMYAVRVDGRKDIKKAKGVKNNVVTRTITFDDYTRCLNEEIEM
;
A
#
# COMPACT_ATOMS: atom_id res chain seq x y z
N MET A 1 -13.74 -12.30 -11.04
CA MET A 1 -12.43 -11.64 -11.21
C MET A 1 -11.85 -12.13 -12.52
N SER A 2 -11.49 -11.23 -13.44
CA SER A 2 -10.88 -11.63 -14.71
C SER A 2 -9.51 -12.28 -14.44
N PRO A 3 -9.16 -13.38 -15.15
CA PRO A 3 -7.88 -14.09 -14.99
C PRO A 3 -6.66 -13.31 -15.51
N LEU A 4 -6.77 -11.99 -15.70
CA LEU A 4 -5.77 -11.13 -16.33
C LEU A 4 -4.83 -10.43 -15.33
N TYR A 5 -5.17 -10.39 -14.05
CA TYR A 5 -4.43 -9.61 -13.04
C TYR A 5 -3.80 -10.53 -12.01
N CYS A 6 -2.59 -10.99 -12.32
CA CYS A 6 -1.71 -11.73 -11.42
C CYS A 6 -2.28 -13.11 -10.97
N GLU A 7 -1.40 -14.11 -10.90
CA GLU A 7 -1.83 -15.49 -10.66
C GLU A 7 -2.43 -15.67 -9.27
N LYS A 8 -2.01 -14.85 -8.29
CA LYS A 8 -2.60 -14.77 -6.96
C LYS A 8 -2.65 -13.33 -6.47
N CYS A 9 -3.85 -12.91 -6.08
CA CYS A 9 -4.11 -11.60 -5.49
C CYS A 9 -4.97 -11.79 -4.24
N LYS A 10 -4.47 -11.36 -3.09
CA LYS A 10 -5.13 -11.51 -1.79
C LYS A 10 -5.33 -10.14 -1.13
N ILE A 11 -6.56 -9.86 -0.71
CA ILE A 11 -6.85 -8.65 0.07
C ILE A 11 -6.28 -8.85 1.48
N MET A 12 -5.40 -7.97 1.90
CA MET A 12 -4.78 -7.97 3.23
C MET A 12 -5.46 -7.01 4.19
N TYR A 13 -5.98 -5.88 3.68
CA TYR A 13 -6.62 -4.86 4.50
C TYR A 13 -7.53 -3.96 3.67
N THR A 14 -8.58 -3.42 4.30
CA THR A 14 -9.51 -2.46 3.70
C THR A 14 -9.83 -1.33 4.69
N ASP A 15 -9.78 -0.07 4.25
CA ASP A 15 -10.40 1.08 4.92
C ASP A 15 -11.37 1.77 3.94
N THR A 16 -12.11 2.77 4.41
CA THR A 16 -13.20 3.46 3.70
C THR A 16 -13.02 3.58 2.18
N ASP A 17 -11.85 4.01 1.73
CA ASP A 17 -11.50 4.30 0.35
C ASP A 17 -10.14 3.71 -0.06
N SER A 18 -9.58 2.76 0.70
CA SER A 18 -8.27 2.18 0.43
C SER A 18 -8.23 0.67 0.62
N LEU A 19 -7.41 0.01 -0.20
CA LEU A 19 -7.21 -1.43 -0.20
C LEU A 19 -5.71 -1.73 -0.18
N VAL A 20 -5.31 -2.72 0.61
CA VAL A 20 -3.96 -3.28 0.57
C VAL A 20 -4.05 -4.69 0.04
N TYR A 21 -3.34 -4.95 -1.06
CA TYR A 21 -3.28 -6.25 -1.69
C TYR A 21 -1.89 -6.85 -1.56
N ASP A 22 -1.85 -8.14 -1.29
CA ASP A 22 -0.69 -8.99 -1.51
C ASP A 22 -0.84 -9.64 -2.89
N ILE A 23 0.13 -9.38 -3.76
CA ILE A 23 0.05 -9.72 -5.18
C ILE A 23 1.31 -10.50 -5.54
N GLU A 24 1.13 -11.74 -6.00
CA GLU A 24 2.19 -12.56 -6.56
C GLU A 24 2.10 -12.51 -8.10
N CYS A 25 3.01 -11.77 -8.73
CA CYS A 25 3.23 -11.78 -10.19
C CYS A 25 4.59 -11.20 -10.57
N ASP A 26 4.98 -11.43 -11.84
CA ASP A 26 6.26 -10.95 -12.39
C ASP A 26 6.34 -9.43 -12.43
N ASP A 27 5.31 -8.76 -12.97
CA ASP A 27 5.23 -7.31 -13.04
C ASP A 27 3.77 -6.81 -12.95
N VAL A 28 3.43 -6.23 -11.80
CA VAL A 28 2.10 -5.65 -11.55
C VAL A 28 1.88 -4.35 -12.32
N TYR A 29 2.95 -3.59 -12.60
CA TYR A 29 2.85 -2.31 -13.28
C TYR A 29 2.54 -2.48 -14.76
N GLU A 30 3.04 -3.54 -15.39
CA GLU A 30 2.63 -3.92 -16.75
C GLU A 30 1.12 -4.23 -16.83
N ALA A 31 0.57 -4.91 -15.82
CA ALA A 31 -0.87 -5.12 -15.73
C ALA A 31 -1.64 -3.80 -15.52
N MET A 32 -1.13 -2.89 -14.69
CA MET A 32 -1.72 -1.55 -14.52
C MET A 32 -1.68 -0.71 -15.79
N LYS A 33 -0.60 -0.77 -16.58
CA LYS A 33 -0.48 -0.05 -17.86
C LYS A 33 -1.52 -0.49 -18.88
N ARG A 34 -1.80 -1.80 -18.96
CA ARG A 34 -2.82 -2.35 -19.88
C ARG A 34 -4.20 -1.77 -19.63
N ASP A 35 -4.51 -1.45 -18.37
CA ASP A 35 -5.79 -0.90 -17.95
C ASP A 35 -5.65 0.49 -17.33
N ILE A 36 -4.75 1.31 -17.88
CA ILE A 36 -4.43 2.64 -17.37
C ILE A 36 -5.66 3.55 -17.22
N ALA A 37 -6.72 3.33 -18.02
CA ALA A 37 -7.98 4.06 -17.91
C ALA A 37 -8.68 3.90 -16.55
N ARG A 38 -8.31 2.89 -15.75
CA ARG A 38 -8.87 2.61 -14.43
C ARG A 38 -8.04 3.18 -13.28
N PHE A 39 -6.87 3.74 -13.58
CA PHE A 39 -5.91 4.20 -12.58
C PHE A 39 -5.56 5.68 -12.74
N ASP A 40 -5.51 6.42 -11.63
CA ASP A 40 -4.89 7.74 -11.57
C ASP A 40 -3.41 7.57 -11.23
N THR A 41 -2.55 8.03 -12.14
CA THR A 41 -1.10 7.88 -12.10
C THR A 41 -0.38 9.23 -12.23
N ILE A 42 -1.12 10.33 -12.13
CA ILE A 42 -0.56 11.68 -12.32
C ILE A 42 0.54 12.03 -11.30
N ASP A 43 0.45 11.45 -10.10
CA ASP A 43 1.37 11.73 -8.99
C ASP A 43 2.65 10.88 -9.03
N TYR A 44 2.83 10.06 -10.07
CA TYR A 44 4.07 9.30 -10.28
C TYR A 44 5.23 10.24 -10.65
N PRO A 45 6.48 9.89 -10.26
CA PRO A 45 7.67 10.58 -10.75
C PRO A 45 7.76 10.53 -12.28
N THR A 46 8.22 11.60 -12.91
CA THR A 46 8.39 11.64 -14.38
C THR A 46 9.45 10.66 -14.86
N ASP A 47 10.43 10.34 -14.00
CA ASP A 47 11.50 9.38 -14.20
C ASP A 47 11.25 8.04 -13.48
N ASN A 48 9.99 7.66 -13.28
CA ASN A 48 9.67 6.43 -12.56
C ASN A 48 10.22 5.19 -13.28
N ALA A 49 10.73 4.23 -12.50
CA ALA A 49 11.43 3.04 -13.00
C ALA A 49 10.56 2.13 -13.89
N TYR A 50 9.23 2.28 -13.82
CA TYR A 50 8.28 1.47 -14.55
C TYR A 50 7.72 2.18 -15.78
N GLU A 51 8.22 3.36 -16.16
CA GLU A 51 7.75 4.12 -17.33
C GLU A 51 6.22 4.30 -17.36
N MET A 52 5.62 4.50 -16.19
CA MET A 52 4.18 4.71 -16.05
C MET A 52 3.75 6.01 -16.73
N PRO A 53 2.74 5.98 -17.61
CA PRO A 53 2.20 7.20 -18.22
C PRO A 53 1.52 8.06 -17.15
N LEU A 54 1.74 9.38 -17.17
CA LEU A 54 1.17 10.32 -16.20
C LEU A 54 -0.21 10.80 -16.67
N VAL A 55 -1.27 10.07 -16.33
CA VAL A 55 -2.62 10.32 -16.85
C VAL A 55 -3.70 10.38 -15.75
N ASN A 56 -4.89 10.86 -16.13
CA ASN A 56 -6.13 10.83 -15.34
C ASN A 56 -6.21 11.70 -14.08
N LYS A 57 -5.56 12.88 -14.11
CA LYS A 57 -5.57 13.86 -13.01
C LYS A 57 -6.97 14.21 -12.50
N LYS A 58 -7.27 13.87 -11.25
CA LYS A 58 -8.52 14.24 -10.54
C LYS A 58 -9.79 13.72 -11.22
N VAL A 59 -9.70 12.63 -11.96
CA VAL A 59 -10.89 11.92 -12.45
C VAL A 59 -11.49 11.17 -11.26
N SER A 60 -12.78 11.42 -10.99
CA SER A 60 -13.49 10.73 -9.92
C SER A 60 -13.62 9.24 -10.25
N ASP A 61 -13.65 8.41 -9.21
CA ASP A 61 -13.86 6.94 -9.30
C ASP A 61 -12.67 6.13 -9.85
N LEU A 62 -11.48 6.74 -9.96
CA LEU A 62 -10.25 6.03 -10.28
C LEU A 62 -9.45 5.66 -9.04
N MET A 63 -8.86 4.46 -9.08
CA MET A 63 -7.94 4.00 -8.04
C MET A 63 -6.56 4.59 -8.29
N LYS A 64 -5.85 4.98 -7.23
CA LYS A 64 -4.47 5.46 -7.30
C LYS A 64 -3.54 4.51 -6.56
N ASP A 65 -2.30 4.38 -7.03
CA ASP A 65 -1.23 3.80 -6.22
C ASP A 65 -0.78 4.84 -5.19
N GLU A 66 -1.08 4.59 -3.91
CA GLU A 66 -0.74 5.51 -2.82
C GLU A 66 0.78 5.64 -2.60
N ASN A 67 1.56 4.65 -3.07
CA ASN A 67 3.00 4.68 -2.92
C ASN A 67 3.73 5.24 -4.15
N ASN A 68 3.03 5.70 -5.19
CA ASN A 68 3.61 6.32 -6.39
C ASN A 68 4.88 5.57 -6.87
N SER A 69 4.76 4.30 -7.25
CA SER A 69 5.84 3.38 -7.68
C SER A 69 6.80 2.86 -6.60
N ALA A 70 6.71 3.31 -5.35
CA ALA A 70 7.57 2.79 -4.30
C ALA A 70 7.04 1.44 -3.77
N ILE A 71 7.88 0.42 -3.76
CA ILE A 71 7.46 -0.94 -3.37
C ILE A 71 7.22 -1.02 -1.86
N MET A 72 6.02 -1.46 -1.50
CA MET A 72 5.70 -1.86 -0.13
C MET A 72 6.38 -3.19 0.17
N THR A 73 7.34 -3.19 1.10
CA THR A 73 8.12 -4.40 1.44
C THR A 73 7.51 -5.16 2.61
N LYS A 74 6.84 -4.46 3.53
CA LYS A 74 6.18 -5.09 4.68
C LYS A 74 4.90 -4.35 5.05
N PHE A 75 3.90 -5.14 5.45
CA PHE A 75 2.64 -4.66 5.98
C PHE A 75 2.31 -5.41 7.28
N VAL A 76 1.90 -4.67 8.30
CA VAL A 76 1.43 -5.23 9.58
C VAL A 76 0.10 -4.58 9.93
N GLY A 77 -0.98 -5.35 9.89
CA GLY A 77 -2.31 -4.92 10.33
C GLY A 77 -2.66 -5.58 11.65
N LEU A 78 -2.93 -4.79 12.69
CA LEU A 78 -3.33 -5.32 14.01
C LEU A 78 -4.84 -5.23 14.21
N ARG A 79 -5.44 -4.10 13.84
CA ARG A 79 -6.90 -3.89 13.89
C ARG A 79 -7.32 -2.79 12.94
N ALA A 80 -8.64 -2.57 12.81
CA ALA A 80 -9.18 -1.45 12.05
C ALA A 80 -8.53 -0.11 12.48
N LYS A 81 -7.96 0.59 11.50
CA LYS A 81 -7.26 1.88 11.63
C LYS A 81 -6.03 1.83 12.56
N MET A 82 -5.40 0.65 12.65
CA MET A 82 -4.14 0.43 13.35
C MET A 82 -3.27 -0.55 12.57
N TYR A 83 -2.30 0.01 11.84
CA TYR A 83 -1.43 -0.73 10.95
C TYR A 83 -0.09 0.01 10.79
N ALA A 84 0.92 -0.71 10.34
CA ALA A 84 2.21 -0.16 9.95
C ALA A 84 2.61 -0.67 8.56
N VAL A 85 3.24 0.20 7.78
CA VAL A 85 3.66 -0.06 6.41
C VAL A 85 5.12 0.35 6.26
N ARG A 86 5.94 -0.54 5.71
CA ARG A 86 7.31 -0.24 5.30
C ARG A 86 7.38 -0.21 3.78
N VAL A 87 7.85 0.91 3.26
CA VAL A 87 7.96 1.18 1.83
C VAL A 87 9.41 1.50 1.53
N ASP A 88 9.95 0.91 0.48
CA ASP A 88 11.36 1.09 0.13
C ASP A 88 11.67 2.55 -0.18
N GLY A 89 12.83 3.03 0.31
CA GLY A 89 13.24 4.42 0.18
C GLY A 89 12.36 5.46 0.90
N ARG A 90 11.37 5.05 1.72
CA ARG A 90 10.46 5.95 2.44
C ARG A 90 10.46 5.69 3.94
N LYS A 91 9.98 6.69 4.70
CA LYS A 91 9.76 6.54 6.15
C LYS A 91 8.57 5.61 6.39
N ASP A 92 8.69 4.77 7.41
CA ASP A 92 7.62 3.88 7.87
C ASP A 92 6.33 4.68 8.14
N ILE A 93 5.22 4.23 7.56
CA ILE A 93 3.89 4.78 7.80
C ILE A 93 3.29 4.00 8.96
N LYS A 94 2.88 4.71 10.01
CA LYS A 94 2.31 4.12 11.22
C LYS A 94 0.96 4.75 11.52
N LYS A 95 -0.08 3.93 11.61
CA LYS A 95 -1.43 4.34 11.99
C LYS A 95 -1.81 3.69 13.31
N ALA A 96 -2.30 4.48 14.25
CA ALA A 96 -2.85 4.01 15.51
C ALA A 96 -4.02 4.91 15.93
N LYS A 97 -5.25 4.55 15.53
CA LYS A 97 -6.44 5.31 15.91
C LYS A 97 -6.58 5.39 17.43
N GLY A 98 -6.83 6.61 17.92
CA GLY A 98 -6.97 6.92 19.34
C GLY A 98 -5.66 7.35 20.02
N VAL A 99 -4.51 7.17 19.36
CA VAL A 99 -3.21 7.61 19.87
C VAL A 99 -2.84 8.95 19.23
N LYS A 100 -2.27 9.89 20.01
CA LYS A 100 -1.81 11.18 19.49
C LYS A 100 -0.70 10.95 18.46
N ASN A 101 -0.81 11.60 17.30
CA ASN A 101 0.15 11.42 16.19
C ASN A 101 1.60 11.65 16.61
N ASN A 102 1.87 12.66 17.45
CA ASN A 102 3.22 12.94 17.96
C ASN A 102 3.84 11.75 18.73
N VAL A 103 3.02 10.98 19.46
CA VAL A 103 3.47 9.78 20.17
C VAL A 103 3.77 8.66 19.17
N VAL A 104 2.90 8.45 18.18
CA VAL A 104 3.08 7.43 17.13
C VAL A 104 4.37 7.70 16.35
N THR A 105 4.63 8.94 15.98
CA THR A 105 5.81 9.31 15.20
C THR A 105 7.10 9.16 15.99
N ARG A 106 7.12 9.55 17.28
CA ARG A 106 8.35 9.67 18.07
C ARG A 106 8.69 8.44 18.93
N THR A 107 7.69 7.67 19.34
CA THR A 107 7.86 6.60 20.34
C THR A 107 7.61 5.22 19.76
N ILE A 108 6.58 5.07 18.93
CA ILE A 108 6.20 3.76 18.38
C ILE A 108 7.01 3.50 17.13
N THR A 109 7.60 2.32 17.00
CA THR A 109 8.37 1.87 15.84
C THR A 109 7.57 0.84 15.02
N PHE A 110 8.00 0.56 13.79
CA PHE A 110 7.40 -0.54 13.01
C PHE A 110 7.59 -1.90 13.71
N ASP A 111 8.72 -2.10 14.37
CA ASP A 111 9.05 -3.36 15.04
C ASP A 111 8.14 -3.59 16.25
N ASP A 112 7.63 -2.54 16.90
CA ASP A 112 6.61 -2.68 17.94
C ASP A 112 5.32 -3.31 17.40
N TYR A 113 4.88 -2.93 16.19
CA TYR A 113 3.72 -3.57 15.55
C TYR A 113 3.99 -5.04 15.22
N THR A 114 5.18 -5.33 14.70
CA THR A 114 5.59 -6.70 14.35
C THR A 114 5.65 -7.59 15.59
N ARG A 115 6.22 -7.06 16.69
CA ARG A 115 6.27 -7.75 17.97
C ARG A 115 4.87 -8.04 18.51
N CYS A 116 3.97 -7.05 18.52
CA CYS A 116 2.60 -7.27 18.96
C CYS A 116 1.87 -8.32 18.13
N LEU A 117 2.05 -8.35 16.81
CA LEU A 117 1.44 -9.36 15.95
C LEU A 117 1.93 -10.77 16.32
N ASN A 118 3.24 -10.93 16.52
CA ASN A 118 3.85 -12.24 16.78
C ASN A 118 3.59 -12.75 18.21
N GLU A 119 3.60 -11.87 19.20
CA GLU A 119 3.23 -12.23 20.58
C GLU A 119 1.78 -12.72 20.67
N GLU A 120 0.87 -12.20 19.84
CA GLU A 120 -0.51 -12.70 19.74
C GLU A 120 -0.61 -14.06 19.04
N ILE A 121 0.33 -14.40 18.14
CA ILE A 121 0.38 -15.71 17.48
C ILE A 121 0.91 -16.81 18.40
N GLU A 122 1.77 -16.46 19.38
CA GLU A 122 2.35 -17.41 20.34
C GLU A 122 1.46 -17.68 21.57
N MET A 123 0.34 -16.98 21.74
CA MET A 123 -0.66 -17.21 22.80
C MET A 123 -1.81 -18.10 22.35
#